data_AF-W4SK97-F1
#
_entry.id   AF-W4SK97-F1
#
_cell.length_a   1.000
_cell.length_b   1.000
_cell.length_c   1.000
_cell.angle_alpha   90.00
_cell.angle_beta   90.00
_cell.angle_gamma   90.00
#
_symmetry.space_group_name_H-M   'P 1'
#
loop_
_entity.id
_entity.type
_entity.pdbx_description
1 polymer ?
#
loop_
_entity_poly.entity_id
_entity_poly.type
_entity_poly.pdbx_seq_one_letter_code
_entity_poly.pdbx_strand_id
1 'polypeptide(L)'
;MRDLRQEHRMQLRWTLLALAASLLCVPAASGLAEFGIEGMGVVSTPANEARATLSPDGQRIVWASDRAGGSGGWDLWQARLSGGRWQNAEVLPINTAQDETSPLFSADGRWLLFASTRPGGAGGADLYRAPVDAQGRIGAVQSLGAAINSRGDERSPTLSLDARACCSPATATAAPAAWTCSWRAGMGRRSSRRWR
;
A
#
# COMPACT_ATOMS: atom_id res chain seq x y z
N MET A 1 14.13 -43.47 -57.45
CA MET A 1 13.12 -42.45 -57.17
C MET A 1 12.72 -42.58 -55.71
N ARG A 2 13.02 -41.59 -54.87
CA ARG A 2 12.63 -41.61 -53.44
C ARG A 2 11.13 -41.29 -53.35
N ASP A 3 10.42 -42.02 -52.49
CA ASP A 3 8.98 -41.85 -52.29
C ASP A 3 8.71 -40.62 -51.42
N LEU A 4 8.37 -39.52 -52.08
CA LEU A 4 8.12 -38.21 -51.47
C LEU A 4 6.97 -38.26 -50.44
N ARG A 5 6.04 -39.23 -50.52
CA ARG A 5 4.95 -39.36 -49.54
C ARG A 5 5.42 -39.98 -48.23
N GLN A 6 6.41 -40.88 -48.28
CA GLN A 6 6.99 -41.50 -47.09
C GLN A 6 7.89 -40.50 -46.35
N GLU A 7 8.65 -39.69 -47.08
CA GLU A 7 9.47 -38.63 -46.49
C GLU A 7 8.59 -37.59 -45.78
N HIS A 8 7.46 -37.17 -46.38
CA HIS A 8 6.54 -36.22 -45.76
C HIS A 8 5.89 -36.76 -44.47
N ARG A 9 5.53 -38.06 -44.43
CA ARG A 9 4.97 -38.71 -43.24
C ARG A 9 6.00 -38.84 -42.12
N MET A 10 7.26 -39.07 -42.46
CA MET A 10 8.35 -39.15 -41.48
C MET A 10 8.68 -37.77 -40.92
N GLN A 11 8.79 -36.74 -41.76
CA GLN A 11 9.01 -35.35 -41.36
C GLN A 11 7.91 -34.83 -40.42
N LEU A 12 6.64 -35.17 -40.68
CA LEU A 12 5.51 -34.79 -39.84
C LEU A 12 5.54 -35.46 -38.45
N ARG A 13 6.02 -36.70 -38.35
CA ARG A 13 6.13 -37.41 -37.06
C ARG A 13 7.28 -36.87 -36.22
N TRP A 14 8.41 -36.53 -36.84
CA TRP A 14 9.55 -35.92 -36.14
C TRP A 14 9.24 -34.48 -35.68
N THR A 15 8.51 -33.70 -36.48
CA THR A 15 8.06 -32.36 -36.08
C THR A 15 7.04 -32.39 -34.94
N LEU A 16 6.08 -33.32 -34.96
CA LEU A 16 5.14 -33.50 -33.84
C LEU A 16 5.82 -33.99 -32.55
N LEU A 17 6.81 -34.88 -32.66
CA LEU A 17 7.62 -35.31 -31.50
C LEU A 17 8.49 -34.19 -30.94
N ALA A 18 9.08 -33.35 -31.80
CA ALA A 18 9.84 -32.18 -31.38
C ALA A 18 8.96 -31.12 -30.69
N LEU A 19 7.74 -30.90 -31.18
CA LEU A 19 6.73 -30.02 -30.55
C LEU A 19 6.22 -30.56 -29.20
N ALA A 20 6.07 -31.88 -29.07
CA ALA A 20 5.68 -32.50 -27.80
C ALA A 20 6.81 -32.45 -26.76
N ALA A 21 8.07 -32.58 -27.18
CA ALA A 21 9.23 -32.49 -26.30
C ALA A 21 9.50 -31.06 -25.82
N SER A 22 9.20 -30.03 -26.62
CA SER A 22 9.33 -28.62 -26.21
C SER A 22 8.28 -28.17 -25.19
N LEU A 23 7.11 -28.82 -25.15
CA LEU A 23 6.09 -28.61 -24.10
C LEU A 23 6.48 -29.17 -22.72
N LEU A 24 7.43 -30.11 -22.68
CA LEU A 24 7.93 -30.72 -21.44
C LEU A 24 9.13 -29.94 -20.84
N CYS A 25 9.63 -28.92 -21.56
CA CYS A 25 10.73 -28.08 -21.12
C CYS A 25 10.24 -26.67 -20.73
N VAL A 26 9.24 -26.60 -19.85
CA VAL A 26 8.89 -25.35 -19.16
C VAL A 26 9.25 -25.45 -17.67
N PRO A 27 10.53 -25.41 -17.29
CA PRO A 27 10.92 -24.99 -15.95
C PRO A 27 11.77 -23.72 -16.05
N ALA A 28 11.14 -22.56 -16.25
CA ALA A 28 11.83 -21.27 -16.05
C ALA A 28 10.90 -20.04 -15.99
N ALA A 29 9.69 -20.09 -16.58
CA ALA A 29 8.79 -18.93 -16.57
C ALA A 29 8.26 -18.59 -15.17
N SER A 30 8.26 -19.56 -14.24
CA SER A 30 7.94 -19.33 -12.83
C SER A 30 9.04 -18.61 -12.05
N GLY A 31 10.29 -18.59 -12.56
CA GLY A 31 11.45 -18.00 -11.89
C GLY A 31 11.60 -16.48 -12.09
N LEU A 32 10.84 -15.87 -13.01
CA LEU A 32 10.81 -14.40 -13.14
C LEU A 32 9.92 -13.72 -12.10
N ALA A 33 9.13 -14.49 -11.34
CA ALA A 33 8.33 -13.98 -10.23
C ALA A 33 9.18 -13.75 -8.96
N GLU A 34 10.38 -14.33 -8.86
CA GLU A 34 11.22 -14.22 -7.66
C GLU A 34 11.89 -12.85 -7.52
N PHE A 35 11.97 -12.07 -8.61
CA PHE A 35 12.53 -10.70 -8.62
C PHE A 35 11.70 -9.70 -9.47
N GLY A 36 10.51 -10.10 -9.94
CA GLY A 36 9.65 -9.28 -10.77
C GLY A 36 8.84 -8.28 -9.95
N ILE A 37 8.59 -7.07 -10.49
CA ILE A 37 7.83 -5.97 -9.85
C ILE A 37 6.52 -6.53 -9.24
N GLU A 38 6.55 -6.80 -7.94
CA GLU A 38 5.42 -7.40 -7.23
C GLU A 38 4.24 -6.42 -7.25
N GLY A 39 3.15 -6.78 -7.92
CA GLY A 39 1.93 -5.97 -7.97
C GLY A 39 1.66 -5.21 -9.27
N MET A 40 2.36 -5.50 -10.38
CA MET A 40 1.92 -5.03 -11.70
C MET A 40 0.46 -5.42 -11.99
N GLY A 41 -0.33 -4.45 -12.46
CA GLY A 41 -1.75 -4.61 -12.77
C GLY A 41 -2.68 -4.59 -11.54
N VAL A 42 -2.12 -4.62 -10.33
CA VAL A 42 -2.87 -4.53 -9.08
C VAL A 42 -2.54 -3.25 -8.35
N VAL A 43 -1.29 -3.12 -7.89
CA VAL A 43 -0.80 -1.93 -7.20
C VAL A 43 -0.30 -0.91 -8.22
N SER A 44 0.59 -1.31 -9.13
CA SER A 44 1.09 -0.45 -10.20
C SER A 44 0.21 -0.60 -11.44
N THR A 45 -0.44 0.48 -11.83
CA THR A 45 -1.36 0.51 -12.99
C THR A 45 -1.04 1.71 -13.88
N PRO A 46 -1.77 1.93 -15.00
CA PRO A 46 -1.64 3.16 -15.78
C PRO A 46 -2.16 4.42 -15.08
N ALA A 47 -2.92 4.28 -13.99
CA ALA A 47 -3.36 5.41 -13.17
C ALA A 47 -2.19 6.01 -12.39
N ASN A 48 -2.41 7.15 -11.74
CA ASN A 48 -1.45 7.66 -10.78
C ASN A 48 -1.59 6.90 -9.47
N GLU A 49 -0.46 6.47 -8.91
CA GLU A 49 -0.36 5.91 -7.58
C GLU A 49 0.69 6.65 -6.76
N ALA A 50 0.37 6.95 -5.51
CA ALA A 50 1.28 7.64 -4.61
C ALA A 50 1.12 7.14 -3.17
N ARG A 51 2.21 7.26 -2.40
CA ARG A 51 2.23 7.07 -0.94
C ARG A 51 1.61 5.74 -0.51
N ALA A 52 2.38 4.65 -0.63
CA ALA A 52 1.97 3.35 -0.12
C ALA A 52 2.46 3.12 1.32
N THR A 53 1.72 2.31 2.07
CA THR A 53 2.11 1.76 3.37
C THR A 53 1.78 0.27 3.40
N LEU A 54 2.61 -0.52 4.09
CA LEU A 54 2.32 -1.91 4.41
C LEU A 54 1.74 -2.03 5.81
N SER A 55 0.86 -3.00 6.04
CA SER A 55 0.51 -3.43 7.39
C SER A 55 1.74 -4.06 8.07
N PRO A 56 1.82 -4.04 9.42
CA PRO A 56 3.00 -4.57 10.12
C PRO A 56 3.29 -6.05 9.86
N ASP A 57 2.27 -6.83 9.54
CA ASP A 57 2.41 -8.25 9.16
C ASP A 57 2.80 -8.45 7.68
N GLY A 58 2.90 -7.37 6.90
CA GLY A 58 3.22 -7.40 5.48
C GLY A 58 2.11 -7.94 4.58
N GLN A 59 0.95 -8.30 5.13
CA GLN A 59 -0.12 -8.97 4.36
C GLN A 59 -1.09 -8.01 3.67
N ARG A 60 -0.98 -6.71 3.93
CA ARG A 60 -1.77 -5.67 3.25
C ARG A 60 -0.89 -4.53 2.81
N ILE A 61 -1.24 -3.97 1.67
CA ILE A 61 -0.75 -2.69 1.20
C ILE A 61 -1.93 -1.75 1.05
N VAL A 62 -1.75 -0.49 1.46
CA VAL A 62 -2.70 0.60 1.25
C VAL A 62 -1.97 1.74 0.56
N TRP A 63 -2.55 2.32 -0.49
CA TRP A 63 -1.95 3.43 -1.26
C TRP A 63 -3.03 4.40 -1.74
N ALA A 64 -2.62 5.61 -2.13
CA ALA A 64 -3.51 6.57 -2.78
C ALA A 64 -3.45 6.42 -4.30
N SER A 65 -4.59 6.47 -4.98
CA SER A 65 -4.66 6.40 -6.44
C SER A 65 -5.88 7.14 -7.01
N ASP A 66 -5.74 7.69 -8.20
CA ASP A 66 -6.82 8.31 -8.99
C ASP A 66 -7.45 7.34 -10.02
N ARG A 67 -7.21 6.03 -9.84
CA ARG A 67 -7.82 5.01 -10.69
C ARG A 67 -9.35 5.03 -10.59
N ALA A 68 -10.00 4.62 -11.68
CA ALA A 68 -11.46 4.53 -11.74
C ALA A 68 -12.04 3.57 -10.69
N GLY A 69 -13.24 3.91 -10.18
CA GLY A 69 -13.97 3.13 -9.17
C GLY A 69 -13.84 3.67 -7.74
N GLY A 70 -13.05 4.73 -7.54
CA GLY A 70 -12.99 5.51 -6.31
C GLY A 70 -14.21 6.42 -6.10
N SER A 71 -14.23 7.11 -4.97
CA SER A 71 -15.29 8.07 -4.60
C SER A 71 -14.93 9.53 -4.91
N GLY A 72 -13.64 9.85 -5.05
CA GLY A 72 -13.11 11.20 -5.20
C GLY A 72 -12.08 11.32 -6.33
N GLY A 73 -11.17 12.30 -6.20
CA GLY A 73 -10.05 12.47 -7.12
C GLY A 73 -8.92 11.52 -6.77
N TRP A 74 -8.45 11.56 -5.52
CA TRP A 74 -7.54 10.59 -4.94
C TRP A 74 -8.23 9.78 -3.86
N ASP A 75 -8.20 8.46 -4.01
CA ASP A 75 -8.81 7.52 -3.09
C ASP A 75 -7.77 6.59 -2.47
N LEU A 76 -8.05 6.09 -1.26
CA LEU A 76 -7.25 5.01 -0.67
C LEU A 76 -7.73 3.65 -1.16
N TRP A 77 -6.81 2.90 -1.71
CA TRP A 77 -6.98 1.53 -2.20
C TRP A 77 -6.19 0.57 -1.33
N GLN A 78 -6.66 -0.67 -1.23
CA GLN A 78 -5.96 -1.75 -0.54
C GLN A 78 -5.86 -3.00 -1.40
N ALA A 79 -4.84 -3.81 -1.13
CA ALA A 79 -4.70 -5.16 -1.66
C ALA A 79 -4.15 -6.08 -0.57
N ARG A 80 -4.52 -7.37 -0.63
CA ARG A 80 -4.01 -8.41 0.26
C ARG A 80 -2.93 -9.23 -0.43
N LEU A 81 -1.92 -9.66 0.31
CA LEU A 81 -0.94 -10.62 -0.16
C LEU A 81 -1.47 -12.04 0.10
N SER A 82 -1.54 -12.88 -0.93
CA SER A 82 -1.89 -14.29 -0.79
C SER A 82 -1.07 -15.11 -1.79
N GLY A 83 -0.45 -16.19 -1.32
CA GLY A 83 0.40 -17.04 -2.16
C GLY A 83 1.55 -16.29 -2.84
N GLY A 84 2.12 -15.28 -2.17
CA GLY A 84 3.20 -14.43 -2.72
C GLY A 84 2.73 -13.45 -3.81
N ARG A 85 1.43 -13.21 -3.96
CA ARG A 85 0.89 -12.27 -4.97
C ARG A 85 -0.14 -11.33 -4.35
N TRP A 86 -0.05 -10.05 -4.72
CA TRP A 86 -1.09 -9.08 -4.42
C TRP A 86 -2.39 -9.47 -5.14
N GLN A 87 -3.46 -9.60 -4.37
CA GLN A 87 -4.81 -9.85 -4.86
C GLN A 87 -5.46 -8.57 -5.35
N ASN A 88 -6.58 -8.68 -6.06
CA ASN A 88 -7.30 -7.53 -6.62
C ASN A 88 -7.48 -6.39 -5.62
N ALA A 89 -7.26 -5.17 -6.11
CA ALA A 89 -7.37 -3.96 -5.32
C ALA A 89 -8.84 -3.65 -5.00
N GLU A 90 -9.09 -3.20 -3.78
CA GLU A 90 -10.40 -2.78 -3.28
C GLU A 90 -10.30 -1.35 -2.76
N VAL A 91 -11.32 -0.54 -3.02
CA VAL A 91 -11.44 0.80 -2.44
C VAL A 91 -11.72 0.70 -0.93
N LEU A 92 -11.11 1.56 -0.12
CA LEU A 92 -11.40 1.59 1.31
C LEU A 92 -12.74 2.30 1.61
N PRO A 93 -13.51 1.82 2.61
CA PRO A 93 -14.82 2.40 2.94
C PRO A 93 -14.74 3.78 3.62
N ILE A 94 -13.53 4.28 3.89
CA ILE A 94 -13.28 5.56 4.55
C ILE A 94 -13.16 6.73 3.57
N ASN A 95 -13.09 6.45 2.27
CA ASN A 95 -12.99 7.48 1.25
C ASN A 95 -14.29 8.30 1.15
N THR A 96 -14.16 9.50 0.63
CA THR A 96 -15.24 10.47 0.45
C THR A 96 -15.23 10.99 -0.98
N ALA A 97 -16.08 11.97 -1.29
CA ALA A 97 -16.01 12.69 -2.56
C ALA A 97 -14.76 13.59 -2.69
N GLN A 98 -14.00 13.74 -1.60
CA GLN A 98 -12.79 14.56 -1.52
C GLN A 98 -11.53 13.69 -1.68
N ASP A 99 -10.36 14.30 -1.57
CA ASP A 99 -9.10 13.55 -1.69
C ASP A 99 -8.73 12.91 -0.35
N GLU A 100 -8.44 11.61 -0.38
CA GLU A 100 -7.76 10.87 0.68
C GLU A 100 -6.38 10.41 0.21
N THR A 101 -5.34 10.76 0.97
CA THR A 101 -3.95 10.48 0.59
C THR A 101 -3.08 10.12 1.79
N SER A 102 -1.83 9.76 1.51
CA SER A 102 -0.79 9.58 2.54
C SER A 102 -1.17 8.58 3.65
N PRO A 103 -1.61 7.36 3.32
CA PRO A 103 -1.92 6.34 4.31
C PRO A 103 -0.68 5.91 5.10
N LEU A 104 -0.87 5.56 6.37
CA LEU A 104 0.16 5.04 7.26
C LEU A 104 -0.46 4.10 8.29
N PHE A 105 -0.04 2.83 8.31
CA PHE A 105 -0.37 1.96 9.43
C PHE A 105 0.44 2.33 10.68
N SER A 106 -0.19 2.21 11.85
CA SER A 106 0.53 2.23 13.11
C SER A 106 1.42 1.00 13.24
N ALA A 107 2.51 1.11 14.00
CA ALA A 107 3.45 0.01 14.21
C ALA A 107 2.80 -1.25 14.82
N ASP A 108 1.75 -1.08 15.64
CA ASP A 108 0.96 -2.16 16.22
C ASP A 108 -0.18 -2.65 15.31
N GLY A 109 -0.36 -2.03 14.15
CA GLY A 109 -1.36 -2.40 13.15
C GLY A 109 -2.80 -2.07 13.53
N ARG A 110 -3.01 -1.40 14.68
CA ARG A 110 -4.35 -1.09 15.21
C ARG A 110 -4.97 0.17 14.66
N TRP A 111 -4.21 0.98 13.94
CA TRP A 111 -4.66 2.24 13.37
C TRP A 111 -4.17 2.39 11.93
N LEU A 112 -5.01 2.97 11.10
CA LEU A 112 -4.64 3.53 9.80
C LEU A 112 -4.81 5.05 9.90
N LEU A 113 -3.70 5.77 9.77
CA LEU A 113 -3.67 7.22 9.66
C LEU A 113 -3.67 7.61 8.19
N PHE A 114 -4.25 8.75 7.86
CA PHE A 114 -4.29 9.28 6.50
C PHE A 114 -4.59 10.78 6.50
N ALA A 115 -4.29 11.45 5.39
CA ALA A 115 -4.67 12.83 5.14
C ALA A 115 -5.95 12.90 4.30
N SER A 116 -6.83 13.84 4.58
CA SER A 116 -8.06 14.02 3.82
C SER A 116 -8.48 15.49 3.73
N THR A 117 -9.03 15.89 2.58
CA THR A 117 -9.65 17.21 2.36
C THR A 117 -11.18 17.17 2.60
N ARG A 118 -11.66 16.19 3.38
CA ARG A 118 -13.08 16.06 3.76
C ARG A 118 -13.59 17.29 4.54
N PRO A 119 -14.86 17.66 4.39
CA PRO A 119 -15.46 18.75 5.17
C PRO A 119 -15.40 18.49 6.68
N GLY A 120 -15.35 19.57 7.46
CA GLY A 120 -15.26 19.49 8.93
C GLY A 120 -13.82 19.40 9.47
N GLY A 121 -12.83 19.46 8.58
CA GLY A 121 -11.43 19.67 8.90
C GLY A 121 -11.11 21.08 9.43
N ALA A 122 -9.87 21.29 9.87
CA ALA A 122 -9.37 22.58 10.31
C ALA A 122 -8.92 23.49 9.14
N GLY A 123 -8.62 22.90 7.98
CA GLY A 123 -7.97 23.59 6.87
C GLY A 123 -7.99 22.80 5.58
N GLY A 124 -6.86 22.80 4.86
CA GLY A 124 -6.69 22.12 3.57
C GLY A 124 -6.82 20.60 3.71
N ALA A 125 -5.71 19.88 3.63
CA ALA A 125 -5.66 18.47 4.00
C ALA A 125 -5.40 18.31 5.50
N ASP A 126 -6.26 17.58 6.19
CA ASP A 126 -6.14 17.32 7.62
C ASP A 126 -5.83 15.85 7.91
N LEU A 127 -5.23 15.55 9.06
CA LEU A 127 -4.96 14.18 9.47
C LEU A 127 -6.14 13.56 10.24
N TYR A 128 -6.43 12.33 9.85
CA TYR A 128 -7.45 11.47 10.43
C TYR A 128 -6.84 10.11 10.76
N ARG A 129 -7.55 9.34 11.60
CA ARG A 129 -7.25 7.93 11.86
C ARG A 129 -8.53 7.10 11.87
N ALA A 130 -8.40 5.83 11.53
CA ALA A 130 -9.44 4.83 11.71
C ALA A 130 -8.87 3.59 12.43
N PRO A 131 -9.61 2.98 13.36
CA PRO A 131 -9.16 1.75 14.00
C PRO A 131 -9.18 0.61 12.99
N VAL A 132 -8.23 -0.30 13.14
CA VAL A 132 -8.07 -1.50 12.32
C VAL A 132 -8.15 -2.70 13.25
N ASP A 133 -9.08 -3.62 13.00
CA ASP A 133 -9.21 -4.81 13.82
C ASP A 133 -8.28 -5.95 13.36
N ALA A 134 -8.33 -7.08 14.08
CA ALA A 134 -7.50 -8.25 13.79
C ALA A 134 -7.79 -8.88 12.41
N GLN A 135 -8.96 -8.64 11.82
CA GLN A 135 -9.29 -9.05 10.45
C GLN A 135 -8.97 -7.95 9.43
N GLY A 136 -8.33 -6.87 9.88
CA GLY A 136 -7.99 -5.68 9.13
C GLY A 136 -9.20 -4.96 8.54
N ARG A 137 -10.36 -5.03 9.19
CA ARG A 137 -11.50 -4.18 8.83
C ARG A 137 -11.25 -2.79 9.41
N ILE A 138 -11.57 -1.77 8.61
CA ILE A 138 -11.42 -0.37 8.99
C ILE A 138 -12.71 0.10 9.67
N GLY A 139 -12.59 0.66 10.86
CA GLY A 139 -13.71 1.22 11.61
C GLY A 139 -13.97 2.70 11.32
N ALA A 140 -14.71 3.35 12.22
CA ALA A 140 -15.11 4.75 12.06
C ALA A 140 -13.92 5.72 12.10
N VAL A 141 -13.92 6.68 11.18
CA VAL A 141 -12.88 7.72 11.06
C VAL A 141 -13.00 8.73 12.19
N GLN A 142 -11.85 9.17 12.71
CA GLN A 142 -11.70 10.18 13.74
C GLN A 142 -10.68 11.23 13.31
N SER A 143 -11.00 12.51 13.50
CA SER A 143 -10.04 13.60 13.33
C SER A 143 -8.99 13.55 14.44
N LEU A 144 -7.74 13.89 14.14
CA LEU A 144 -6.69 14.05 15.16
C LEU A 144 -6.82 15.38 15.94
N GLY A 145 -7.76 16.24 15.54
CA GLY A 145 -8.12 17.46 16.25
C GLY A 145 -7.11 18.60 16.09
N ALA A 146 -7.48 19.78 16.60
CA ALA A 146 -6.75 21.04 16.40
C ALA A 146 -5.35 21.10 17.05
N ALA A 147 -4.98 20.10 17.85
CA ALA A 147 -3.62 19.96 18.36
C ALA A 147 -2.62 19.56 17.27
N ILE A 148 -3.11 18.92 16.20
CA ILE A 148 -2.33 18.43 15.07
C ILE A 148 -2.72 19.18 13.80
N ASN A 149 -4.03 19.26 13.56
CA ASN A 149 -4.61 19.85 12.37
C ASN A 149 -4.63 21.38 12.46
N SER A 150 -4.29 22.05 11.37
CA SER A 150 -4.19 23.51 11.28
C SER A 150 -4.99 24.05 10.09
N ARG A 151 -4.89 25.36 9.82
CA ARG A 151 -5.50 25.93 8.60
C ARG A 151 -4.76 25.54 7.31
N GLY A 152 -3.56 24.96 7.43
CA GLY A 152 -2.71 24.55 6.31
C GLY A 152 -2.99 23.13 5.83
N ASP A 153 -1.98 22.52 5.20
CA ASP A 153 -1.99 21.12 4.80
C ASP A 153 -1.13 20.27 5.76
N GLU A 154 -1.76 19.34 6.47
CA GLU A 154 -1.12 18.24 7.17
C GLU A 154 -1.21 16.96 6.34
N ARG A 155 -0.10 16.63 5.67
CA ARG A 155 0.03 15.41 4.86
C ARG A 155 1.22 14.57 5.30
N SER A 156 1.30 13.34 4.79
CA SER A 156 2.46 12.45 4.97
C SER A 156 2.82 12.23 6.44
N PRO A 157 1.91 11.64 7.25
CA PRO A 157 2.28 11.20 8.58
C PRO A 157 3.43 10.20 8.48
N THR A 158 4.28 10.15 9.50
CA THR A 158 5.40 9.20 9.56
C THR A 158 5.46 8.55 10.93
N LEU A 159 5.73 7.24 10.94
CA LEU A 159 6.17 6.55 12.14
C LEU A 159 7.60 6.96 12.43
N SER A 160 8.01 6.73 13.67
CA SER A 160 9.39 7.00 13.99
C SER A 160 10.00 5.77 14.70
N LEU A 161 11.33 5.62 14.65
CA LEU A 161 12.04 4.34 14.68
C LEU A 161 12.43 3.73 16.03
N ASP A 162 12.23 4.36 17.19
CA ASP A 162 12.31 3.56 18.42
C ASP A 162 11.06 2.65 18.42
N ALA A 163 11.03 1.50 19.09
CA ALA A 163 9.76 0.76 19.28
C ALA A 163 8.71 1.57 20.08
N ARG A 164 9.04 2.82 20.40
CA ARG A 164 8.18 3.98 20.54
C ARG A 164 8.55 4.90 19.38
N ALA A 165 7.60 5.32 18.55
CA ALA A 165 7.82 6.36 17.55
C ALA A 165 9.06 7.27 17.87
N CYS A 166 10.23 7.14 17.19
CA CYS A 166 11.34 8.12 17.25
C CYS A 166 10.83 9.56 17.37
N CYS A 167 10.86 10.07 18.58
CA CYS A 167 11.92 11.00 18.90
C CYS A 167 12.75 10.31 20.00
N SER A 168 14.03 10.00 19.73
CA SER A 168 14.89 9.17 20.59
C SER A 168 15.10 9.72 22.01
N PRO A 169 15.32 8.87 23.03
CA PRO A 169 15.70 9.29 24.37
C PRO A 169 17.18 9.06 24.68
N ALA A 170 17.81 10.01 25.38
CA ALA A 170 18.83 9.67 26.37
C ALA A 170 18.15 9.64 27.75
N THR A 171 18.41 8.52 28.43
CA THR A 171 18.09 8.13 29.82
C THR A 171 16.64 7.82 30.21
N ALA A 172 16.47 6.57 30.66
CA ALA A 172 15.24 5.85 30.93
C ALA A 172 14.65 6.12 32.33
N THR A 173 13.32 6.20 32.43
CA THR A 173 12.57 5.58 33.54
C THR A 173 11.10 5.36 33.10
N ALA A 174 10.52 4.24 33.52
CA ALA A 174 9.31 3.63 32.97
C ALA A 174 8.00 4.39 33.26
N ALA A 175 7.13 4.53 32.23
CA ALA A 175 5.72 4.93 32.30
C ALA A 175 5.01 4.54 30.97
N PRO A 176 3.68 4.34 30.93
CA PRO A 176 2.98 3.71 29.79
C PRO A 176 3.02 4.59 28.53
N ALA A 177 2.95 3.93 27.36
CA ALA A 177 3.29 4.48 26.05
C ALA A 177 2.53 5.77 25.68
N ALA A 178 3.26 6.89 25.59
CA ALA A 178 2.78 8.16 25.07
C ALA A 178 3.21 8.33 23.60
N TRP A 179 2.29 8.77 22.74
CA TRP A 179 2.49 9.00 21.31
C TRP A 179 2.95 10.45 21.04
N THR A 180 3.81 10.66 20.05
CA THR A 180 4.13 12.00 19.51
C THR A 180 4.13 12.00 17.99
N CYS A 181 3.25 12.80 17.37
CA CYS A 181 3.29 13.11 15.93
C CYS A 181 4.17 14.34 15.68
N SER A 182 4.99 14.31 14.64
CA SER A 182 5.68 15.50 14.12
C SER A 182 5.28 15.73 12.66
N TRP A 183 4.89 16.94 12.31
CA TRP A 183 4.59 17.38 10.94
C TRP A 183 5.53 18.51 10.54
N ARG A 184 5.67 18.74 9.23
CA ARG A 184 6.48 19.83 8.68
C ARG A 184 5.55 20.84 8.02
N ALA A 185 5.20 21.91 8.74
CA ALA A 185 4.70 23.13 8.10
C ALA A 185 5.85 23.79 7.32
N GLY A 186 5.54 24.46 6.22
CA GLY A 186 6.51 25.05 5.29
C GLY A 186 7.65 25.83 5.95
N MET A 187 8.86 25.69 5.37
CA MET A 187 10.14 26.36 5.70
C MET A 187 10.22 27.06 7.07
N GLY A 188 10.23 26.28 8.16
CA GLY A 188 10.44 26.79 9.51
C GLY A 188 10.52 25.65 10.54
N ARG A 189 11.28 25.86 11.62
CA ARG A 189 11.75 24.85 12.58
C ARG A 189 10.70 23.80 13.02
N ARG A 190 11.15 22.54 13.16
CA ARG A 190 10.40 21.43 13.76
C ARG A 190 9.90 21.82 15.16
N SER A 191 8.60 21.68 15.39
CA SER A 191 7.99 21.76 16.72
C SER A 191 7.43 20.38 17.10
N SER A 192 7.55 20.03 18.37
CA SER A 192 7.04 18.76 18.93
C SER A 192 6.28 19.03 20.22
N ARG A 193 5.19 18.31 20.47
CA ARG A 193 4.43 18.35 21.74
C ARG A 193 4.04 16.94 22.17
N ARG A 194 4.16 16.70 23.47
CA ARG A 194 3.91 15.42 24.15
C ARG A 194 2.51 15.43 24.78
N TRP A 195 1.76 14.35 24.62
CA TRP A 195 0.43 14.19 25.22
C TRP A 195 0.41 12.96 26.15
N ARG A 196 -0.36 13.02 27.24
CA ARG A 196 -0.60 11.91 28.17
C ARG A 196 -1.83 11.13 27.73
#